data_AF-A0A2I0KJV7-F1
#
_entry.id   AF-A0A2I0KJV7-F1
#
_cell.length_a   1.000
_cell.length_b   1.000
_cell.length_c   1.000
_cell.angle_alpha   90.00
_cell.angle_beta   90.00
_cell.angle_gamma   90.00
#
_symmetry.space_group_name_H-M   'P 1'
#
loop_
_entity.id
_entity.type
_entity.pdbx_description
1 polymer ?
#
loop_
_entity_poly.entity_id
_entity_poly.type
_entity_poly.pdbx_seq_one_letter_code
_entity_poly.pdbx_strand_id
1 'polypeptide(L)' 'MAPPPQQPPEPSASLHRDDADDDDESVKQLQQCSSLYLSLQECLVNSNRNWKSCQKEVQALKTCNERRKNGGGSS' A
#
# COMPACT_ATOMS: atom_id res chain seq x y z
N MET A 1 32.08 46.24 -14.09
CA MET A 1 31.97 44.84 -14.52
C MET A 1 30.49 44.54 -14.65
N ALA A 2 29.99 44.32 -15.87
CA ALA A 2 28.57 44.05 -16.14
C ALA A 2 28.25 42.56 -15.85
N PRO A 3 27.00 42.21 -15.45
CA PRO A 3 26.59 40.82 -15.33
C PRO A 3 26.45 40.16 -16.72
N PRO A 4 26.76 38.86 -16.87
CA PRO A 4 26.61 38.15 -18.13
C PRO A 4 25.12 37.88 -18.48
N PRO A 5 24.76 37.77 -19.77
CA PRO A 5 23.38 37.68 -20.24
C PRO A 5 22.77 36.28 -20.09
N GLN A 6 21.44 36.26 -20.10
CA GLN A 6 20.53 35.13 -19.91
C GLN A 6 20.76 33.98 -20.91
N GLN A 7 20.78 32.73 -20.42
CA GLN A 7 20.61 31.51 -21.22
C GLN A 7 19.33 30.77 -20.77
N PRO A 8 18.33 30.54 -21.64
CA PRO A 8 17.44 29.36 -21.59
C PRO A 8 18.12 28.20 -22.37
N PRO A 9 17.86 26.88 -22.16
CA PRO A 9 16.65 26.20 -21.66
C PRO A 9 16.97 25.21 -20.50
N GLU A 10 16.01 24.57 -19.83
CA GLU A 10 15.55 23.21 -20.11
C GLU A 10 14.25 22.93 -19.32
N PRO A 11 13.31 22.15 -19.89
CA PRO A 11 12.18 21.64 -19.14
C PRO A 11 12.72 20.61 -18.14
N SER A 12 12.82 20.99 -16.86
CA SER A 12 13.02 20.04 -15.77
C SER A 12 11.79 19.13 -15.67
N ALA A 13 11.74 18.14 -16.55
CA ALA A 13 11.04 16.89 -16.35
C ALA A 13 11.70 16.20 -15.15
N SER A 14 11.22 16.53 -13.98
CA SER A 14 11.38 15.75 -12.76
C SER A 14 10.11 16.03 -11.96
N LEU A 15 8.94 15.55 -12.39
CA LEU A 15 8.49 14.17 -12.12
C LEU A 15 8.84 13.68 -10.70
N HIS A 16 9.00 14.56 -9.72
CA HIS A 16 8.79 14.19 -8.32
C HIS A 16 7.30 14.06 -8.06
N ARG A 17 6.72 13.05 -8.73
CA ARG A 17 5.55 12.32 -8.28
C ARG A 17 6.05 10.96 -7.79
N ASP A 18 7.03 11.00 -6.90
CA ASP A 18 7.51 9.81 -6.19
C ASP A 18 6.56 9.56 -5.01
N ASP A 19 5.56 8.72 -5.28
CA ASP A 19 5.35 7.47 -4.54
C ASP A 19 5.14 7.55 -3.00
N ALA A 20 4.47 8.59 -2.50
CA ALA A 20 4.18 8.70 -1.06
C ALA A 20 2.71 9.01 -0.73
N ASP A 21 1.79 8.63 -1.63
CA ASP A 21 0.34 8.61 -1.34
C ASP A 21 -0.28 7.33 -1.91
N ASP A 22 0.39 6.18 -1.76
CA ASP A 22 -0.33 4.90 -1.62
C ASP A 22 -0.61 4.74 -0.12
N ASP A 23 -1.35 5.70 0.43
CA ASP A 23 -1.83 5.71 1.82
C ASP A 23 -2.93 4.65 1.93
N ASP A 24 -2.51 3.39 1.84
CA ASP A 24 -3.23 2.16 2.15
C ASP A 24 -4.75 2.23 1.92
N GLU A 25 -5.17 2.72 0.74
CA GLU A 25 -6.56 2.62 0.28
C GLU A 25 -6.96 1.14 0.18
N SER A 26 -5.96 0.25 0.06
CA SER A 26 -6.13 -1.20 0.15
C SER A 26 -6.81 -1.63 1.45
N VAL A 27 -6.46 -1.02 2.60
CA VAL A 27 -6.98 -1.40 3.92
C VAL A 27 -8.36 -0.84 4.20
N LYS A 28 -8.66 0.39 3.77
CA LYS A 28 -10.02 0.95 3.88
C LYS A 28 -11.04 0.12 3.08
N GLN A 29 -10.59 -0.48 1.97
CA GLN A 29 -11.39 -1.39 1.16
C GLN A 29 -11.62 -2.76 1.81
N LEU A 30 -10.83 -3.18 2.80
CA LEU A 30 -10.98 -4.50 3.42
C LEU A 30 -12.28 -4.67 4.21
N GLN A 31 -12.95 -3.58 4.63
CA GLN A 31 -14.22 -3.63 5.37
C GLN A 31 -14.13 -4.63 6.54
N GLN A 32 -14.91 -5.71 6.49
CA GLN A 32 -14.97 -6.82 7.44
C GLN A 32 -13.69 -7.68 7.51
N CYS A 33 -12.79 -7.57 6.52
CA CYS A 33 -11.47 -8.20 6.54
C CYS A 33 -10.38 -7.31 7.20
N SER A 34 -10.68 -6.05 7.53
CA SER A 34 -9.71 -5.11 8.12
C SER A 34 -9.14 -5.61 9.46
N SER A 35 -9.97 -6.24 10.30
CA SER A 35 -9.51 -6.82 11.58
C SER A 35 -8.45 -7.90 11.37
N LEU A 36 -8.54 -8.71 10.30
CA LEU A 36 -7.55 -9.75 10.00
C LEU A 36 -6.24 -9.16 9.50
N TYR A 37 -6.31 -8.03 8.79
CA TYR A 37 -5.13 -7.29 8.37
C TYR A 37 -4.40 -6.65 9.55
N LEU A 38 -5.12 -6.09 10.52
CA LEU A 38 -4.53 -5.60 11.76
C LEU A 38 -3.83 -6.73 12.54
N SER A 39 -4.47 -7.90 12.67
CA SER A 39 -3.82 -9.07 13.30
C SER A 39 -2.56 -9.52 12.54
N LEU A 40 -2.57 -9.47 11.20
CA LEU A 40 -1.39 -9.75 10.40
C LEU A 40 -0.27 -8.73 10.66
N GLN A 41 -0.61 -7.43 10.71
CA GLN A 41 0.36 -6.38 11.03
C GLN A 41 0.99 -6.60 12.41
N GLU A 42 0.18 -6.90 13.44
CA GLU A 42 0.68 -7.20 14.79
C GLU A 42 1.62 -8.41 14.79
N CYS A 43 1.26 -9.47 14.06
CA CYS A 43 2.13 -10.64 13.94
C CYS A 43 3.45 -10.30 13.22
N LEU A 44 3.41 -9.50 12.16
CA LEU A 44 4.61 -9.07 11.45
C LEU A 44 5.51 -8.22 12.33
N VAL A 45 4.97 -7.33 13.16
CA VAL A 45 5.73 -6.56 14.14
C VAL A 45 6.43 -7.50 15.13
N ASN A 46 5.71 -8.50 15.66
CA ASN A 46 6.25 -9.44 16.64
C ASN A 46 7.21 -10.48 16.04
N SER A 47 7.14 -10.73 14.74
CA SER A 47 7.92 -11.77 14.06
C SER A 47 9.06 -11.20 13.21
N ASN A 48 9.51 -9.98 13.48
CA ASN A 48 10.56 -9.30 12.69
C ASN A 48 10.23 -9.29 11.17
N ARG A 49 8.96 -8.98 10.86
CA ARG A 49 8.35 -8.99 9.51
C ARG A 49 8.39 -10.34 8.79
N ASN A 50 8.53 -11.45 9.52
CA ASN A 50 8.48 -12.78 8.94
C ASN A 50 7.03 -13.25 8.69
N TRP A 51 6.51 -13.02 7.48
CA TRP A 51 5.18 -13.48 7.09
C TRP A 51 5.00 -15.02 7.13
N LYS A 52 6.08 -15.81 7.09
CA LYS A 52 6.03 -17.26 7.27
C LYS A 52 5.73 -17.67 8.71
N SER A 53 5.97 -16.81 9.69
CA SER A 53 5.52 -17.04 11.07
C SER A 53 4.04 -16.68 11.26
N CYS A 54 3.50 -15.81 10.40
CA CYS A 54 2.12 -15.30 10.45
C CYS A 54 1.15 -16.03 9.50
N GLN A 55 1.41 -17.31 9.20
CA GLN A 55 0.63 -18.04 8.19
C GLN A 55 -0.86 -18.10 8.50
N LYS A 56 -1.21 -18.15 9.79
CA LYS A 56 -2.60 -18.19 10.24
C LYS A 56 -3.32 -16.90 9.84
N GLU A 57 -2.72 -15.75 10.09
CA GLU A 57 -3.28 -14.43 9.78
C GLU A 57 -3.31 -14.21 8.26
N VAL A 58 -2.24 -14.62 7.55
CA VAL A 58 -2.17 -14.56 6.08
C VAL A 58 -3.28 -15.38 5.43
N GLN A 59 -3.50 -16.61 5.89
CA GLN A 59 -4.51 -17.50 5.31
C GLN A 59 -5.93 -17.00 5.62
N ALA A 60 -6.18 -16.54 6.85
CA ALA A 60 -7.46 -15.97 7.23
C ALA A 60 -7.79 -14.72 6.40
N LEU A 61 -6.83 -13.81 6.24
CA LEU A 61 -6.99 -12.61 5.43
C LEU A 61 -7.26 -12.95 3.95
N LYS A 62 -6.51 -13.91 3.39
CA LYS A 62 -6.73 -14.39 2.02
C LYS A 62 -8.15 -14.95 1.84
N THR A 63 -8.60 -15.82 2.74
CA THR A 63 -9.95 -16.39 2.68
C THR A 63 -11.03 -15.31 2.79
N CYS A 64 -10.84 -14.31 3.65
CA CYS A 64 -11.77 -13.21 3.78
C CYS A 64 -11.86 -12.38 2.49
N ASN A 65 -10.71 -12.05 1.89
CA ASN A 65 -10.64 -11.29 0.65
C ASN A 65 -11.27 -12.04 -0.53
N GLU A 66 -11.03 -13.36 -0.64
CA GLU A 66 -11.67 -14.19 -1.67
C GLU A 66 -13.20 -14.24 -1.51
N ARG A 67 -13.72 -14.35 -0.28
CA ARG A 67 -15.16 -14.28 -0.02
C ARG A 67 -15.75 -12.93 -0.41
N ARG A 68 -15.06 -11.82 -0.09
CA ARG A 68 -15.50 -10.48 -0.51
C ARG A 68 -15.51 -10.36 -2.03
N LYS A 69 -14.45 -10.83 -2.71
CA LYS A 69 -14.34 -10.78 -4.17
C LYS A 69 -15.43 -11.60 -4.85
N ASN A 70 -15.79 -12.76 -4.29
CA ASN A 70 -16.80 -13.64 -4.86
C ASN A 70 -18.24 -13.30 -4.42
N GLY A 71 -18.42 -12.65 -3.27
CA GLY A 71 -19.71 -12.20 -2.73
C GLY A 71 -20.11 -10.78 -3.16
N GLY A 72 -19.18 -9.99 -3.71
CA GLY A 72 -19.44 -8.66 -4.26
C GLY A 72 -20.00 -8.65 -5.68
N GLY A 73 -20.24 -9.83 -6.29
CA GLY A 73 -20.82 -10.01 -7.62
C GLY A 73 -22.16 -10.75 -7.61
N SER A 74 -22.84 -10.82 -6.48
CA SER A 74 -24.18 -11.39 -6.39
C SER A 74 -25.02 -10.58 -5.41
N SER A 75 -25.49 -9.43 -5.88
CA SER A 75 -26.82 -8.91 -5.53
C SER A 75 -27.35 -8.03 -6.64
#